data_AF-A0A937L9L7-F1
#
_entry.id   AF-A0A937L9L7-F1
#
_cell.length_a   1.000
_cell.length_b   1.000
_cell.length_c   1.000
_cell.angle_alpha   90.00
_cell.angle_beta   90.00
_cell.angle_gamma   90.00
#
_symmetry.space_group_name_H-M   'P 1'
#
loop_
_entity.id
_entity.type
_entity.pdbx_description
1 polymer ?
#
loop_
_entity_poly.entity_id
_entity_poly.type
_entity_poly.pdbx_seq_one_letter_code
_entity_poly.pdbx_strand_id
1 'polypeptide(L)'
;MAVITLLSDFVDGTSMALAEDTDLGNLNDYMTQSQGRLWAGVQQRRRKQGLTTIRRGPGTIYFAPDETATVAVERYLKTATGTEEEKSAFEAMNNSGVSIAPHVGAEAERMALLDGQLRDLRPQAEAQGFS
;
A
#
# COMPACT_ATOMS: atom_id res chain seq x y z
N MET A 1 -4.54 19.00 -5.38
CA MET A 1 -3.32 18.69 -4.60
C MET A 1 -3.08 17.21 -4.74
N ALA A 2 -1.83 16.77 -4.88
CA ALA A 2 -1.54 15.36 -5.04
C ALA A 2 -1.67 14.64 -3.68
N VAL A 3 -2.19 13.42 -3.72
CA VAL A 3 -2.40 12.57 -2.54
C VAL A 3 -1.64 11.28 -2.74
N ILE A 4 -0.96 10.84 -1.69
CA ILE A 4 -0.27 9.56 -1.68
C ILE A 4 -0.85 8.67 -0.60
N THR A 5 -1.27 7.47 -1.00
CA THR A 5 -1.88 6.48 -0.12
C THR A 5 -1.00 5.24 -0.04
N LEU A 6 -0.68 4.80 1.16
CA LEU A 6 -0.06 3.51 1.45
C LEU A 6 -1.13 2.55 1.96
N LEU A 7 -1.36 1.45 1.24
CA LEU A 7 -2.08 0.28 1.73
C LEU A 7 -1.09 -0.77 2.23
N SER A 8 -1.34 -1.39 3.39
CA SER A 8 -0.50 -2.46 3.91
C SER A 8 -1.32 -3.53 4.62
N ASP A 9 -0.95 -4.79 4.37
CA ASP A 9 -1.54 -5.97 5.00
C ASP A 9 -0.66 -6.48 6.14
N PHE A 10 -1.30 -7.05 7.15
CA PHE A 10 -0.66 -7.49 8.39
C PHE A 10 -0.91 -8.97 8.67
N VAL A 11 -0.03 -9.58 9.47
CA VAL A 11 -0.10 -11.01 9.79
C VAL A 11 -1.31 -11.39 10.65
N ASP A 12 -1.99 -10.42 11.25
CA ASP A 12 -3.24 -10.61 11.98
C ASP A 12 -4.48 -10.65 11.07
N GLY A 13 -4.28 -10.65 9.74
CA GLY A 13 -5.36 -10.68 8.75
C GLY A 13 -6.02 -9.32 8.49
N THR A 14 -5.55 -8.25 9.14
CA THR A 14 -6.06 -6.89 8.92
C THR A 14 -5.23 -6.13 7.89
N SER A 15 -5.86 -5.12 7.29
CA SER A 15 -5.20 -4.16 6.39
C SER A 15 -5.35 -2.75 6.94
N MET A 16 -4.42 -1.86 6.59
CA MET A 16 -4.50 -0.44 6.92
C MET A 16 -4.07 0.42 5.73
N ALA A 17 -4.91 1.38 5.38
CA ALA A 17 -4.58 2.44 4.45
C ALA A 17 -4.25 3.73 5.21
N LEU A 18 -3.20 4.44 4.78
CA LEU A 18 -2.86 5.76 5.26
C LEU A 18 -2.59 6.68 4.07
N ALA A 19 -3.26 7.81 4.03
CA ALA A 19 -3.05 8.84 3.04
C ALA A 19 -2.40 10.09 3.65
N GLU A 20 -1.59 10.78 2.86
CA GLU A 20 -1.13 12.15 3.13
C GLU A 20 -1.13 12.99 1.86
N ASP A 21 -1.31 14.29 2.03
CA ASP A 21 -1.11 15.27 0.97
C ASP A 21 0.38 15.43 0.68
N THR A 22 0.71 15.67 -0.58
CA THR A 22 2.09 15.89 -1.03
C THR A 22 2.17 16.97 -2.09
N ASP A 23 3.18 17.82 -1.99
CA ASP A 23 3.53 18.82 -3.01
C ASP A 23 4.47 18.24 -4.09
N LEU A 24 4.91 17.00 -3.93
CA LEU A 24 5.79 16.32 -4.89
C LEU A 24 5.03 15.97 -6.17
N GLY A 25 5.63 16.29 -7.31
CA GLY A 25 4.97 16.21 -8.62
C GLY A 25 4.80 14.79 -9.17
N ASN A 26 5.47 13.78 -8.58
CA ASN A 26 5.35 12.40 -9.01
C ASN A 26 5.73 11.41 -7.90
N LEU A 27 5.40 10.14 -8.16
CA LEU A 27 5.68 9.02 -7.25
C LEU A 27 7.19 8.81 -7.01
N ASN A 28 8.04 8.97 -8.01
CA ASN A 28 9.48 8.73 -7.87
C ASN A 28 10.14 9.74 -6.91
N ASP A 29 9.75 11.01 -7.01
CA ASP A 29 10.20 12.06 -6.11
C ASP A 29 9.76 11.76 -4.67
N TYR A 30 8.52 11.32 -4.49
CA TYR A 30 8.03 10.91 -3.17
C TYR A 30 8.78 9.72 -2.58
N MET A 31 8.98 8.67 -3.37
CA MET A 31 9.69 7.46 -2.94
C MET A 31 11.15 7.73 -2.54
N THR A 32 11.73 8.82 -3.08
CA THR A 32 13.09 9.27 -2.78
C THR A 32 13.14 10.18 -1.56
N GLN A 33 12.26 11.18 -1.48
CA GLN A 33 12.32 12.26 -0.48
C GLN A 33 11.57 11.96 0.82
N SER A 34 10.49 11.18 0.75
CA SER A 34 9.59 10.91 1.88
C SER A 34 9.57 9.43 2.26
N GLN A 35 10.68 8.75 2.01
CA GLN A 35 10.76 7.31 2.14
C GLN A 35 10.42 6.84 3.56
N GLY A 36 9.41 5.98 3.68
CA GLY A 36 8.99 5.41 4.96
C GLY A 36 8.17 6.34 5.87
N ARG A 37 7.85 7.58 5.45
CA ARG A 37 7.02 8.51 6.24
C ARG A 37 5.62 7.94 6.53
N LEU A 38 4.90 7.55 5.47
CA LEU A 38 3.61 6.88 5.60
C LEU A 38 3.71 5.59 6.42
N TRP A 39 4.80 4.82 6.27
CA TRP A 39 4.99 3.61 7.05
C TRP A 39 5.12 3.87 8.55
N ALA A 40 5.87 4.90 8.95
CA ALA A 40 5.96 5.32 10.33
C ALA A 40 4.57 5.71 10.89
N GLY A 41 3.75 6.39 10.09
CA GLY A 41 2.37 6.71 10.44
C GLY A 41 1.49 5.47 10.66
N VAL A 42 1.58 4.48 9.76
CA VAL A 42 0.88 3.20 9.88
C VAL A 42 1.29 2.47 11.16
N GLN A 43 2.60 2.37 11.41
CA GLN A 43 3.16 1.75 12.61
C GLN A 43 2.65 2.43 13.89
N GLN A 44 2.63 3.76 13.92
CA GLN A 44 2.15 4.53 15.08
C GLN A 44 0.66 4.27 15.34
N ARG A 45 -0.19 4.29 14.29
CA ARG A 45 -1.63 4.06 14.43
C ARG A 45 -1.93 2.66 14.94
N ARG A 46 -1.25 1.65 14.39
CA ARG A 46 -1.45 0.25 14.81
C ARG A 46 -1.01 0.02 16.26
N ARG A 47 0.13 0.58 16.68
CA ARG A 47 0.56 0.54 18.10
C ARG A 47 -0.48 1.16 19.03
N LYS A 48 -1.07 2.31 18.65
CA LYS A 48 -2.13 2.96 19.43
C LYS A 48 -3.40 2.10 19.56
N GLN A 49 -3.67 1.24 18.58
CA GLN A 49 -4.82 0.34 18.56
C GLN A 49 -4.51 -1.05 19.15
N GLY A 50 -3.29 -1.29 19.63
CA GLY A 50 -2.87 -2.60 20.14
C GLY A 50 -2.78 -3.70 19.06
N LEU A 51 -2.68 -3.31 17.78
CA LEU A 51 -2.60 -4.23 16.65
C LEU A 51 -1.14 -4.62 16.35
N THR A 52 -0.93 -5.77 15.70
CA THR A 52 0.42 -6.19 15.30
C THR A 52 1.02 -5.19 14.32
N THR A 53 2.33 -4.95 14.43
CA THR A 53 3.08 -4.13 13.47
C THR A 53 3.77 -4.93 12.38
N ILE A 54 3.64 -6.25 12.42
CA ILE A 54 4.29 -7.18 11.48
C ILE A 54 3.46 -7.26 10.20
N ARG A 55 4.06 -6.85 9.08
CA ARG A 55 3.40 -6.89 7.77
C ARG A 55 3.37 -8.30 7.19
N ARG A 56 2.35 -8.60 6.39
CA ARG A 56 2.25 -9.86 5.62
C ARG A 56 3.09 -9.84 4.34
N GLY A 57 3.38 -8.66 3.81
CA GLY A 57 4.12 -8.47 2.57
C GLY A 57 4.44 -7.00 2.33
N PRO A 58 5.02 -6.65 1.15
CA PRO A 58 5.19 -5.25 0.77
C PRO A 58 3.83 -4.54 0.74
N GLY A 59 3.80 -3.28 1.16
CA GLY A 59 2.62 -2.45 0.97
C GLY A 59 2.49 -1.99 -0.49
N THR A 60 1.40 -1.34 -0.81
CA THR A 60 1.17 -0.72 -2.12
C THR A 60 1.02 0.78 -1.93
N ILE A 61 1.79 1.56 -2.69
CA ILE A 61 1.61 3.00 -2.78
C ILE A 61 0.81 3.34 -4.03
N TYR A 62 -0.16 4.24 -3.85
CA TYR A 62 -0.94 4.89 -4.89
C TYR A 62 -0.64 6.38 -4.84
N PHE A 63 -0.09 6.92 -5.93
CA PHE A 63 0.09 8.36 -6.12
C PHE A 63 -1.03 8.87 -7.02
N ALA A 64 -1.89 9.72 -6.47
CA ALA A 64 -2.95 10.41 -7.17
C ALA A 64 -2.52 11.86 -7.45
N PRO A 65 -2.31 12.27 -8.71
CA PRO A 65 -1.84 13.62 -9.03
C PRO A 65 -2.89 14.71 -8.75
N ASP A 66 -4.17 14.37 -8.73
CA ASP A 66 -5.28 15.30 -8.55
C ASP A 66 -6.47 14.66 -7.80
N GLU A 67 -7.53 15.45 -7.63
CA GLU A 67 -8.74 15.05 -6.91
C GLU A 67 -9.50 13.93 -7.63
N THR A 68 -9.51 13.91 -8.97
CA THR A 68 -10.20 12.85 -9.73
C THR A 68 -9.51 11.51 -9.50
N ALA A 69 -8.18 11.50 -9.58
CA ALA A 69 -7.37 10.34 -9.25
C ALA A 69 -7.52 9.91 -7.79
N THR A 70 -7.63 10.86 -6.86
CA THR A 70 -7.82 10.58 -5.42
C THR A 70 -9.14 9.85 -5.17
N VAL A 71 -10.23 10.35 -5.76
CA VAL A 71 -11.55 9.70 -5.68
C VAL A 71 -11.52 8.29 -6.29
N ALA A 72 -10.78 8.10 -7.38
CA ALA A 72 -10.66 6.78 -8.01
C ALA A 72 -9.91 5.77 -7.12
N VAL A 73 -8.81 6.19 -6.46
CA VAL A 73 -8.09 5.37 -5.47
C VAL A 73 -9.02 5.03 -4.30
N GLU A 74 -9.71 6.02 -3.73
CA GLU A 74 -10.62 5.77 -2.61
C GLU A 74 -11.75 4.80 -2.97
N ARG A 75 -12.31 4.93 -4.17
CA ARG A 75 -13.35 4.03 -4.66
C ARG A 75 -12.81 2.61 -4.74
N TYR A 76 -11.65 2.41 -5.37
CA TYR A 76 -11.01 1.11 -5.47
C TYR A 76 -10.77 0.48 -4.08
N LEU A 77 -10.21 1.23 -3.14
CA LEU A 77 -9.92 0.73 -1.78
C LEU A 77 -11.16 0.40 -0.94
N LYS A 78 -12.36 0.87 -1.33
CA LYS A 78 -13.64 0.57 -0.67
C LYS A 78 -14.35 -0.64 -1.30
N THR A 79 -13.90 -1.12 -2.46
CA THR A 79 -14.50 -2.29 -3.11
C THR A 79 -14.12 -3.59 -2.40
N ALA A 80 -15.01 -4.59 -2.47
CA ALA A 80 -14.71 -5.91 -1.96
C ALA A 80 -13.81 -6.66 -2.95
N THR A 81 -12.76 -7.31 -2.43
CA THR A 81 -11.81 -8.10 -3.22
C THR A 81 -12.49 -9.23 -3.97
N GLY A 82 -12.13 -9.41 -5.24
CA GLY A 82 -12.63 -10.45 -6.14
C GLY A 82 -13.93 -10.08 -6.85
N THR A 83 -14.48 -8.88 -6.65
CA THR A 83 -15.74 -8.46 -7.29
C THR A 83 -15.51 -7.84 -8.68
N GLU A 84 -16.55 -7.88 -9.52
CA GLU A 84 -16.54 -7.13 -10.80
C GLU A 84 -16.47 -5.61 -10.59
N GLU A 85 -16.97 -5.14 -9.44
CA GLU A 85 -16.84 -3.74 -9.03
C GLU A 85 -15.38 -3.37 -8.75
N GLU A 86 -14.61 -4.23 -8.08
CA GLU A 86 -13.17 -4.05 -7.87
C GLU A 86 -12.43 -3.91 -9.20
N LYS A 87 -12.71 -4.80 -10.17
CA LYS A 87 -12.08 -4.74 -11.50
C LYS A 87 -12.39 -3.41 -12.20
N SER A 88 -13.67 -3.01 -12.21
CA SER A 88 -14.11 -1.75 -12.82
C SER A 88 -13.49 -0.54 -12.12
N ALA A 89 -13.38 -0.57 -10.79
CA ALA A 89 -12.76 0.50 -10.02
C ALA A 89 -11.24 0.56 -10.25
N PHE A 90 -10.58 -0.59 -10.38
CA PHE A 90 -9.15 -0.68 -10.71
C PHE A 90 -8.85 -0.12 -12.10
N GLU A 91 -9.67 -0.45 -13.11
CA GLU A 91 -9.55 0.11 -14.46
C GLU A 91 -9.77 1.63 -14.46
N ALA A 92 -10.81 2.11 -13.77
CA ALA A 92 -11.07 3.55 -13.63
C ALA A 92 -9.90 4.28 -12.96
N MET A 93 -9.32 3.69 -11.91
CA MET A 93 -8.15 4.21 -11.23
C MET A 93 -6.94 4.30 -12.17
N ASN A 94 -6.62 3.24 -12.92
CA ASN A 94 -5.52 3.27 -13.88
C ASN A 94 -5.72 4.32 -14.98
N ASN A 95 -6.96 4.51 -15.44
CA ASN A 95 -7.28 5.52 -16.45
C ASN A 95 -7.24 6.96 -15.92
N SER A 96 -7.20 7.15 -14.60
CA SER A 96 -7.15 8.47 -13.95
C SER A 96 -5.73 9.01 -13.73
N GLY A 97 -4.70 8.33 -14.25
CA GLY A 97 -3.30 8.78 -14.12
C GLY A 97 -2.66 8.45 -12.78
N VAL A 98 -3.26 7.55 -12.00
CA VAL A 98 -2.68 7.04 -10.74
C VAL A 98 -1.43 6.23 -11.05
N SER A 99 -0.35 6.52 -10.32
CA SER A 99 0.87 5.71 -10.34
C SER A 99 0.89 4.74 -9.16
N ILE A 100 1.26 3.49 -9.41
CA ILE A 100 1.29 2.42 -8.40
C ILE A 100 2.72 1.90 -8.26
N ALA A 101 3.19 1.73 -7.02
CA ALA A 101 4.46 1.07 -6.76
C ALA A 101 4.41 0.21 -5.49
N PRO A 102 5.20 -0.87 -5.42
CA PRO A 102 5.41 -1.58 -4.17
C PRO A 102 6.13 -0.67 -3.16
N HIS A 103 5.61 -0.63 -1.94
CA HIS A 103 6.27 -0.01 -0.81
C HIS A 103 6.92 -1.07 0.07
N VAL A 104 8.23 -1.15 -0.08
CA VAL A 104 9.09 -1.94 0.80
C VAL A 104 9.49 -1.03 1.97
N GLY A 105 8.65 -0.99 3.00
CA GLY A 105 9.05 -0.45 4.31
C GLY A 105 10.17 -1.29 4.94
N ALA A 106 10.87 -0.72 5.94
CA ALA A 106 12.03 -1.22 6.70
C ALA A 106 13.30 -1.62 5.90
N GLU A 107 14.47 -1.28 6.44
CA GLU A 107 15.77 -1.54 5.81
C GLU A 107 16.04 -3.04 5.63
N ALA A 108 15.69 -3.87 6.62
CA ALA A 108 15.81 -5.33 6.52
C ALA A 108 14.99 -5.92 5.36
N GLU A 109 13.83 -5.34 5.09
CA GLU A 109 12.91 -5.75 4.04
C GLU A 109 13.36 -5.27 2.65
N ARG A 110 14.05 -4.14 2.60
CA ARG A 110 14.75 -3.65 1.41
C ARG A 110 15.98 -4.48 1.09
N MET A 111 16.78 -4.81 2.12
CA MET A 111 17.94 -5.70 2.00
C MET A 111 17.52 -7.11 1.54
N ALA A 112 16.43 -7.67 2.07
CA ALA A 112 15.92 -8.97 1.63
C ALA A 112 15.54 -9.01 0.13
N LEU A 113 15.04 -7.90 -0.42
CA LEU A 113 14.70 -7.79 -1.86
C LEU A 113 15.92 -7.48 -2.73
N LEU A 114 16.83 -6.61 -2.28
CA LEU A 114 18.04 -6.23 -3.02
C LEU A 114 19.10 -7.34 -3.03
N ASP A 115 19.24 -8.11 -1.95
CA ASP A 115 20.19 -9.22 -1.85
C ASP A 115 19.67 -10.52 -2.49
N GLY A 116 18.47 -10.50 -3.12
CA GLY A 116 17.86 -11.68 -3.73
C GLY A 116 17.56 -12.81 -2.73
N GLN A 117 17.70 -12.55 -1.43
CA GLN A 117 17.37 -13.48 -0.37
C GLN A 117 15.88 -13.39 -0.04
N LEU A 118 15.06 -13.78 -1.03
CA LEU A 118 13.74 -14.36 -0.79
C LEU A 118 13.88 -15.78 -0.18
N ARG A 119 14.89 -15.99 0.67
CA ARG A 119 15.07 -17.20 1.46
C ARG A 119 14.05 -17.09 2.58
N ASP A 120 12.98 -17.87 2.47
CA ASP A 120 11.85 -17.97 3.40
C ASP A 120 10.64 -17.05 3.15
N LEU A 121 10.41 -16.64 1.90
CA LEU A 121 9.03 -16.65 1.43
C LEU A 121 8.58 -18.12 1.38
N ARG A 122 8.17 -18.65 2.54
CA ARG A 122 7.22 -19.77 2.55
C ARG A 122 6.13 -19.39 1.55
N PRO A 123 5.83 -20.24 0.54
CA PRO A 123 4.77 -19.94 -0.42
C PRO A 123 3.58 -19.49 0.40
N GLN A 124 3.09 -18.29 0.04
CA GLN A 124 1.90 -17.63 0.53
C GLN A 124 1.23 -18.39 1.67
N ALA A 125 1.30 -17.86 2.91
CA ALA A 125 0.47 -18.34 4.00
C ALA A 125 -0.91 -18.64 3.42
N GLU A 126 -1.21 -19.95 3.31
CA GLU A 126 -2.44 -20.47 2.71
C GLU A 126 -3.54 -19.60 3.26
N ALA A 127 -4.34 -19.01 2.36
CA ALA A 127 -5.56 -18.36 2.78
C ALA A 127 -6.47 -19.45 3.36
N GLN A 128 -6.28 -19.78 4.64
CA GLN A 128 -7.25 -20.50 5.44
C GLN A 128 -8.39 -19.52 5.67
N GLY A 129 -9.30 -19.47 4.70
CA GLY A 129 -10.37 -18.48 4.69
C GLY A 129 -11.26 -18.49 3.46
N PHE A 130 -11.20 -19.52 2.63
CA PHE A 130 -12.29 -19.86 1.72
C PHE A 130 -12.70 -21.30 1.97
N SER A 131 -13.80 -21.46 2.73
CA SER A 131 -14.71 -22.60 2.65
C SER A 131 -16.00 -22.13 2.03
#